data_AF-A0A914REE3-F1
#
_entry.id   AF-A0A914REE3-F1
#
_cell.length_a   1.000
_cell.length_b   1.000
_cell.length_c   1.000
_cell.angle_alpha   90.00
_cell.angle_beta   90.00
_cell.angle_gamma   90.00
#
_symmetry.space_group_name_H-M   'P 1'
#
loop_
_entity.id
_entity.type
_entity.pdbx_description
1 polymer ?
#
loop_
_entity_poly.entity_id
_entity_poly.type
_entity_poly.pdbx_seq_one_letter_code
_entity_poly.pdbx_strand_id
1 'polypeptide(L)'
;MINLSAEDLPPDAGPMLGPIRALLAYVFVHTFGRRLVYPGGVALFNMIVANYVIDARRKLIVEKGGQRAVLLAQDGNLIDTMFVDRRGKEDNGNTLVVTCEGNAGYYETGIMVTPLSLGYSVLGWNHPGKLSRTLLLLSSPRMHVLYVENVLLKWAKGFAIEVY
;
A
#
# COMPACT_ATOMS: atom_id res chain seq x y z
N MET A 1 0.36 6.66 -22.95
CA MET A 1 1.49 6.63 -23.90
C MET A 1 2.06 8.03 -23.93
N ILE A 2 3.24 8.25 -23.36
CA ILE A 2 3.94 9.53 -23.51
C ILE A 2 4.65 9.43 -24.85
N ASN A 3 4.08 10.06 -25.88
CA ASN A 3 4.79 10.29 -27.14
C ASN A 3 5.86 11.34 -26.86
N LEU A 4 7.09 10.89 -26.57
CA LEU A 4 8.26 11.74 -26.75
C LEU A 4 8.47 11.87 -28.26
N SER A 5 7.85 12.89 -28.85
CA SER A 5 8.17 13.33 -30.20
C SER A 5 9.66 13.71 -30.25
N ALA A 6 10.36 13.28 -31.28
CA ALA A 6 11.82 13.36 -31.42
C ALA A 6 12.40 14.79 -31.50
N GLU A 7 11.60 15.82 -31.21
CA GLU A 7 11.91 17.24 -31.40
C GLU A 7 12.44 17.92 -30.13
N ASP A 8 12.40 17.28 -28.96
CA ASP A 8 12.84 17.87 -27.68
C ASP A 8 14.33 17.63 -27.33
N LEU A 9 15.19 17.29 -28.30
CA LEU A 9 16.59 16.89 -28.03
C LEU A 9 17.61 17.79 -28.76
N PRO A 10 18.74 18.14 -28.10
CA PRO A 10 19.72 19.09 -28.60
C PRO A 10 20.33 18.65 -29.95
N PRO A 11 20.59 19.60 -30.87
CA PRO A 11 20.80 19.34 -32.30
C PRO A 11 22.18 18.77 -32.67
N ASP A 12 23.03 18.40 -31.72
CA ASP A 12 24.46 18.18 -31.94
C ASP A 12 25.02 16.86 -31.38
N ALA A 13 24.17 15.88 -31.08
CA ALA A 13 24.62 14.51 -30.83
C ALA A 13 25.03 13.84 -32.14
N GLY A 14 26.33 13.89 -32.48
CA GLY A 14 26.89 13.25 -33.68
C GLY A 14 26.48 11.78 -33.89
N PRO A 15 26.63 11.24 -35.11
CA PRO A 15 26.00 9.98 -35.57
C PRO A 15 26.29 8.72 -34.72
N MET A 16 27.33 8.75 -33.89
CA MET A 16 27.70 7.69 -32.92
C MET A 16 26.99 7.80 -31.56
N LEU A 17 26.49 8.99 -31.19
CA LEU A 17 25.83 9.24 -29.89
C LEU A 17 24.38 8.76 -29.86
N GLY A 18 23.68 8.74 -31.00
CA GLY A 18 22.32 8.23 -31.14
C GLY A 18 22.13 6.77 -30.65
N PRO A 19 22.89 5.78 -31.17
CA PRO A 19 22.76 4.39 -30.77
C PRO A 19 23.23 4.13 -29.33
N ILE A 20 24.29 4.80 -28.87
CA ILE A 20 24.75 4.70 -27.47
C ILE A 20 23.70 5.26 -26.51
N ARG A 21 23.09 6.41 -26.83
CA ARG A 21 21.99 7.00 -26.06
C ARG A 21 20.78 6.07 -26.03
N ALA A 22 20.40 5.47 -27.16
CA ALA A 22 19.30 4.53 -27.24
C ALA A 22 19.55 3.28 -26.39
N LEU A 23 20.77 2.76 -26.39
CA LEU A 23 21.17 1.62 -25.56
C LEU A 23 21.12 1.99 -24.06
N LEU A 24 21.66 3.15 -23.68
CA LEU A 24 21.60 3.63 -22.29
C LEU A 24 20.15 3.82 -21.85
N ALA A 25 19.32 4.49 -22.65
CA ALA A 25 17.91 4.67 -22.36
C ALA A 25 17.18 3.31 -22.22
N TYR A 26 17.47 2.35 -23.11
CA TYR A 26 16.94 1.00 -23.03
C TYR A 26 17.33 0.32 -21.70
N VAL A 27 18.61 0.37 -21.33
CA VAL A 27 19.09 -0.18 -20.05
C VAL A 27 18.41 0.49 -18.87
N PHE A 28 18.33 1.82 -18.83
CA PHE A 28 17.69 2.56 -17.73
C PHE A 28 16.20 2.23 -17.60
N VAL A 29 15.45 2.17 -18.70
CA VAL A 29 14.02 1.81 -18.66
C VAL A 29 13.84 0.37 -18.17
N HIS A 30 14.66 -0.57 -18.63
CA HIS A 30 14.51 -1.99 -18.30
C HIS A 30 15.08 -2.37 -16.92
N THR A 31 16.01 -1.59 -16.37
CA THR A 31 16.61 -1.83 -15.06
C THR A 31 15.96 -1.00 -13.95
N PHE A 32 15.79 0.31 -14.16
CA PHE A 32 15.24 1.23 -13.17
C PHE A 32 13.78 1.55 -13.44
N GLY A 33 13.43 1.94 -14.68
CA GLY A 33 12.08 2.40 -15.02
C GLY A 33 11.00 1.39 -14.64
N ARG A 34 11.15 0.13 -15.06
CA ARG A 34 10.20 -0.95 -14.72
C ARG A 34 10.09 -1.21 -13.22
N ARG A 35 11.16 -1.04 -12.45
CA ARG A 35 11.16 -1.24 -10.99
C ARG A 35 10.53 -0.05 -10.25
N LEU A 36 10.72 1.16 -10.75
CA LEU A 36 10.15 2.39 -10.17
C LEU A 36 8.66 2.56 -10.46
N VAL A 37 8.09 1.82 -11.42
CA VAL A 37 6.62 1.71 -11.57
C VAL A 37 6.00 0.99 -10.37
N TYR A 38 6.75 0.12 -9.67
CA TYR A 38 6.29 -0.61 -8.49
C TYR A 38 7.28 -0.45 -7.32
N PRO A 39 7.48 0.78 -6.81
CA PRO A 39 8.58 1.09 -5.89
C PRO A 39 8.46 0.34 -4.56
N GLY A 40 7.25 0.04 -4.10
CA GLY A 40 7.02 -0.76 -2.89
C GLY A 40 7.42 -2.24 -3.03
N GLY A 41 7.69 -2.72 -4.25
CA GLY A 41 8.28 -4.03 -4.52
C GLY A 41 9.82 -4.02 -4.56
N VAL A 42 10.45 -2.85 -4.50
CA VAL A 42 11.91 -2.71 -4.59
C VAL A 42 12.53 -2.78 -3.20
N ALA A 43 13.42 -3.76 -2.99
CA ALA A 43 14.07 -3.98 -1.69
C ALA A 43 14.81 -2.75 -1.15
N LEU A 44 15.47 -1.98 -2.02
CA LEU A 44 16.17 -0.75 -1.65
C LEU A 44 15.21 0.32 -1.10
N PHE A 45 14.09 0.55 -1.78
CA PHE A 45 13.06 1.50 -1.32
C PHE A 45 12.51 1.06 0.03
N ASN A 46 12.17 -0.22 0.15
CA ASN A 46 11.67 -0.81 1.39
C ASN A 46 12.67 -0.64 2.55
N MET A 47 13.98 -0.77 2.30
CA MET A 47 15.00 -0.56 3.32
C MET A 47 15.08 0.89 3.79
N ILE A 48 14.95 1.85 2.87
CA ILE A 48 14.95 3.29 3.19
C ILE A 48 13.73 3.65 4.04
N VAL A 49 12.55 3.12 3.69
CA VAL A 49 11.28 3.49 4.34
C VAL A 49 10.99 2.63 5.58
N ALA A 50 11.72 1.53 5.80
CA ALA A 50 11.47 0.57 6.89
C ALA A 50 11.34 1.22 8.27
N ASN A 51 12.31 2.06 8.66
CA ASN A 51 12.29 2.73 9.97
C ASN A 51 11.06 3.63 10.12
N TYR A 52 10.70 4.35 9.06
CA TYR A 52 9.54 5.22 9.04
C TYR A 52 8.22 4.43 9.20
N VAL A 53 8.09 3.27 8.54
CA VAL A 53 6.92 2.38 8.70
C VAL A 53 6.83 1.84 10.12
N ILE A 54 7.95 1.42 10.72
CA ILE A 54 7.99 0.88 12.08
C ILE A 54 7.54 1.94 13.09
N ASP A 55 8.06 3.16 12.96
CA ASP A 55 7.70 4.27 13.85
C ASP A 55 6.24 4.67 13.67
N ALA A 56 5.75 4.75 12.44
CA ALA A 56 4.35 5.07 12.17
C ALA A 56 3.40 3.98 12.71
N ARG A 57 3.78 2.71 12.60
CA ARG A 57 3.05 1.59 13.23
C ARG A 57 3.00 1.73 14.74
N ARG A 58 4.13 2.07 15.38
CA ARG A 58 4.18 2.29 16.83
C ARG A 58 3.22 3.41 17.23
N LYS A 59 3.18 4.51 16.48
CA LYS A 59 2.24 5.62 16.74
C LYS A 59 0.78 5.17 16.62
N LEU A 60 0.44 4.39 15.59
CA LEU A 60 -0.91 3.86 15.45
C LEU A 60 -1.33 2.98 16.63
N ILE A 61 -0.45 2.10 17.11
CA ILE A 61 -0.76 1.21 18.22
C ILE A 61 -0.82 1.99 19.54
N VAL A 62 0.22 2.77 19.86
CA VAL A 62 0.39 3.41 21.17
C VAL A 62 -0.48 4.66 21.30
N GLU A 63 -0.49 5.54 20.29
CA GLU A 63 -1.15 6.84 20.39
C GLU A 63 -2.61 6.78 19.92
N LYS A 64 -2.93 5.89 18.96
CA LYS A 64 -4.27 5.79 18.37
C LYS A 64 -5.04 4.55 18.84
N GLY A 65 -4.46 3.72 19.70
CA GLY A 65 -5.10 2.51 20.22
C GLY A 65 -5.38 1.46 19.14
N GLY A 66 -4.53 1.43 18.10
CA GLY A 66 -4.64 0.47 17.00
C GLY A 66 -4.33 -0.95 17.43
N GLN A 67 -5.13 -1.88 16.94
CA GLN A 67 -4.99 -3.31 17.13
C GLN A 67 -4.65 -3.96 15.79
N ARG A 68 -3.53 -4.68 15.78
CA ARG A 68 -3.13 -5.46 14.60
C ARG A 68 -3.97 -6.73 14.56
N ALA A 69 -4.54 -7.04 13.40
CA ALA A 69 -5.35 -8.22 13.19
C ALA A 69 -4.97 -8.88 11.87
N VAL A 70 -5.17 -10.19 11.77
CA VAL A 70 -4.98 -10.92 10.52
C VAL A 70 -6.34 -11.27 9.95
N LEU A 71 -6.60 -10.85 8.72
CA LEU A 71 -7.79 -11.27 7.98
C LEU A 71 -7.48 -12.52 7.18
N LEU A 72 -8.28 -13.56 7.39
CA LEU A 72 -8.30 -14.72 6.52
C LEU A 72 -9.16 -14.42 5.29
N ALA A 73 -8.52 -14.42 4.13
CA ALA A 73 -9.14 -14.34 2.83
C ALA A 73 -9.87 -15.65 2.48
N GLN A 74 -10.85 -15.56 1.58
CA GLN A 74 -11.62 -16.72 1.12
C GLN A 74 -10.76 -17.79 0.42
N ASP A 75 -9.63 -17.39 -0.16
CA ASP A 75 -8.67 -18.29 -0.79
C ASP A 75 -7.64 -18.88 0.19
N GLY A 76 -7.80 -18.62 1.49
CA GLY A 76 -6.89 -19.07 2.54
C GLY A 76 -5.69 -18.17 2.77
N ASN A 77 -5.57 -17.04 2.07
CA ASN A 77 -4.49 -16.09 2.31
C ASN A 77 -4.69 -15.30 3.61
N LEU A 78 -3.58 -14.96 4.27
CA LEU A 78 -3.58 -14.17 5.50
C LEU A 78 -3.13 -12.74 5.18
N ILE A 79 -3.96 -11.77 5.52
CA ILE A 79 -3.70 -10.34 5.28
C ILE A 79 -3.45 -9.65 6.60
N ASP A 80 -2.30 -9.01 6.70
CA ASP A 80 -1.97 -8.16 7.83
C ASP A 80 -2.75 -6.85 7.79
N THR A 81 -3.50 -6.58 8.85
CA THR A 81 -4.37 -5.41 8.96
C THR A 81 -4.19 -4.68 10.27
N MET A 82 -4.58 -3.41 10.29
CA MET A 82 -4.62 -2.58 11.47
C MET A 82 -6.01 -2.01 11.64
N PHE A 83 -6.58 -2.21 12.82
CA PHE A 83 -7.91 -1.76 13.16
C PHE A 83 -7.87 -0.78 14.33
N VAL A 84 -8.58 0.33 14.21
CA VAL A 84 -8.75 1.33 15.27
C VAL A 84 -10.23 1.51 15.55
N ASP A 85 -10.66 1.10 16.73
CA ASP A 85 -12.04 1.24 17.18
C ASP A 85 -12.25 2.53 17.98
N ARG A 86 -13.14 3.38 17.46
CA ARG A 86 -13.53 4.66 18.06
C ARG A 86 -14.99 4.72 18.48
N ARG A 87 -15.72 3.61 18.42
CA ARG A 87 -17.11 3.55 18.91
C ARG A 87 -17.16 4.01 20.37
N GLY A 88 -18.07 4.94 20.67
CA GLY A 88 -18.23 5.52 22.00
C GLY A 88 -17.08 6.43 22.49
N LYS A 89 -16.08 6.74 21.65
CA LYS A 89 -14.97 7.64 21.97
C LYS A 89 -15.03 8.96 21.20
N GLU A 90 -15.57 8.92 19.98
CA GLU A 90 -15.68 10.04 19.05
C GLU A 90 -17.06 10.04 18.40
N ASP A 91 -17.57 11.21 18.00
CA ASP A 91 -18.89 11.36 17.37
C ASP A 91 -19.02 10.53 16.08
N ASN A 92 -17.95 10.50 15.28
CA ASN A 92 -17.89 9.74 14.02
C ASN A 92 -17.48 8.27 14.19
N GLY A 93 -17.25 7.81 15.43
CA GLY A 93 -16.68 6.50 15.72
C GLY A 93 -17.57 5.32 15.31
N ASN A 94 -18.86 5.53 15.12
CA ASN A 94 -19.80 4.50 14.65
C ASN A 94 -19.70 4.22 13.14
N THR A 95 -18.99 5.07 12.40
CA THR A 95 -18.73 4.84 10.97
C THR A 95 -17.35 4.22 10.79
N LEU A 96 -17.29 3.06 10.13
CA LEU A 96 -16.04 2.40 9.76
C LEU A 96 -15.58 2.88 8.38
N VAL A 97 -14.39 3.47 8.34
CA VAL A 97 -13.70 3.77 7.10
C VAL A 97 -12.71 2.66 6.81
N VAL A 98 -12.91 1.99 5.69
CA VAL A 98 -12.01 0.96 5.19
C VAL A 98 -11.01 1.59 4.23
N THR A 99 -9.72 1.46 4.53
CA THR A 99 -8.66 2.07 3.75
C THR A 99 -7.72 1.01 3.17
N CYS A 100 -7.52 1.06 1.85
CA CYS A 100 -6.58 0.20 1.15
C CYS A 100 -5.43 1.07 0.65
N GLU A 101 -4.20 0.69 0.96
CA GLU A 101 -3.06 1.42 0.41
C GLU A 101 -2.72 1.06 -1.02
N GLY A 102 -2.15 2.05 -1.70
CA GLY A 102 -1.67 1.90 -3.07
C GLY A 102 -0.32 1.18 -3.17
N ASN A 103 0.13 0.98 -4.41
CA ASN A 103 1.38 0.33 -4.79
C ASN A 103 2.67 1.00 -4.24
N ALA A 104 2.64 2.27 -3.83
CA ALA A 104 3.82 2.92 -3.22
C ALA A 104 3.70 3.15 -1.71
N GLY A 105 2.49 3.08 -1.15
CA GLY A 105 2.20 3.46 0.24
C GLY A 105 2.18 2.29 1.23
N TYR A 106 2.17 2.66 2.51
CA TYR A 106 1.99 1.80 3.67
C TYR A 106 0.88 2.36 4.55
N TYR A 107 -0.06 1.51 4.99
CA TYR A 107 -1.26 1.98 5.69
C TYR A 107 -0.87 2.67 6.99
N GLU A 108 0.29 2.26 7.52
CA GLU A 108 0.91 2.81 8.71
C GLU A 108 1.20 4.31 8.59
N THR A 109 1.50 4.77 7.38
CA THR A 109 2.05 6.11 7.12
C THR A 109 1.14 7.03 6.32
N GLY A 110 0.11 6.49 5.67
CA GLY A 110 -0.68 7.22 4.67
C GLY A 110 -2.16 7.28 5.00
N ILE A 111 -2.93 6.49 4.25
CA ILE A 111 -4.38 6.61 4.04
C ILE A 111 -5.21 6.48 5.32
N MET A 112 -4.70 5.83 6.37
CA MET A 112 -5.41 5.70 7.65
C MET A 112 -5.42 6.99 8.47
N VAL A 113 -4.42 7.86 8.31
CA VAL A 113 -4.24 9.01 9.21
C VAL A 113 -5.37 10.03 9.05
N THR A 114 -5.83 10.28 7.82
CA THR A 114 -6.89 11.25 7.52
C THR A 114 -8.26 10.88 8.11
N PRO A 115 -8.82 9.66 7.92
CA PRO A 115 -10.08 9.31 8.58
C PRO A 115 -9.92 9.22 10.11
N LEU A 116 -8.74 8.84 10.60
CA LEU A 116 -8.45 8.87 12.02
C LEU A 116 -8.44 10.31 12.58
N SER A 117 -7.96 11.32 11.86
CA SER A 117 -8.02 12.70 12.39
C SER A 117 -9.46 13.25 12.44
N LEU A 118 -10.37 12.68 11.65
CA LEU A 118 -11.78 13.06 11.61
C LEU A 118 -12.68 12.28 12.59
N GLY A 119 -12.10 11.44 13.46
CA GLY A 119 -12.84 10.73 14.50
C GLY A 119 -13.48 9.41 14.08
N TYR A 120 -13.21 8.91 12.86
CA TYR A 120 -13.78 7.64 12.38
C TYR A 120 -13.10 6.43 13.02
N SER A 121 -13.84 5.31 13.09
CA SER A 121 -13.21 3.99 13.22
C SER A 121 -12.58 3.62 11.88
N VAL A 122 -11.38 3.03 11.90
CA VAL A 122 -10.61 2.80 10.66
C VAL A 122 -10.04 1.41 10.63
N LEU A 123 -10.18 0.73 9.49
CA LEU A 123 -9.48 -0.50 9.18
C LEU A 123 -8.59 -0.27 7.96
N GLY A 124 -7.29 -0.56 8.09
CA GLY A 124 -6.34 -0.44 7.00
C GLY A 124 -5.55 -1.70 6.74
N TRP A 125 -5.19 -1.92 5.47
CA TRP A 125 -4.27 -2.98 5.07
C TRP A 125 -3.42 -2.58 3.86
N ASN A 126 -2.30 -3.27 3.72
CA ASN A 126 -1.37 -3.08 2.61
C ASN A 126 -1.77 -3.98 1.45
N HIS A 127 -1.44 -3.55 0.22
CA HIS A 127 -1.65 -4.40 -0.95
C HIS A 127 -0.95 -5.77 -0.78
N PRO A 128 -1.60 -6.90 -1.12
CA PRO A 128 -0.99 -8.22 -1.02
C PRO A 128 0.35 -8.28 -1.79
N GLY A 129 1.39 -8.87 -1.17
CA GLY A 129 2.74 -8.90 -1.73
C GLY A 129 3.68 -7.76 -1.30
N LYS A 130 3.25 -6.86 -0.41
CA LYS A 130 4.11 -5.84 0.21
C LYS A 130 4.53 -6.16 1.64
N LEU A 131 5.85 -6.15 1.85
CA LEU A 131 6.65 -6.02 3.08
C LEU A 131 6.42 -6.97 4.26
N SER A 132 5.29 -7.65 4.38
CA SER A 132 5.17 -8.78 5.33
C SER A 132 5.53 -10.06 4.58
N ARG A 133 6.49 -10.84 5.08
CA ARG A 133 6.91 -12.14 4.52
C ARG A 133 5.85 -13.24 4.66
N THR A 134 4.58 -12.90 4.48
CA THR A 134 3.49 -13.85 4.49
C THR A 134 2.73 -13.66 3.18
N LEU A 135 3.00 -14.61 2.28
CA LEU A 135 2.25 -14.91 1.06
C LEU A 135 2.48 -13.94 -0.12
N LEU A 136 3.65 -14.11 -0.74
CA LEU A 136 3.75 -14.13 -2.20
C LEU A 136 2.78 -15.20 -2.70
N LEU A 137 1.60 -14.84 -3.21
CA LEU A 137 0.85 -15.58 -4.22
C LEU A 137 -0.37 -14.74 -4.68
N LEU A 138 -0.31 -14.33 -5.95
CA LEU A 138 -1.35 -13.73 -6.80
C LEU A 138 -2.11 -12.47 -6.28
N SER A 139 -1.57 -11.31 -6.66
CA SER A 139 -2.34 -10.07 -6.80
C SER A 139 -3.30 -10.14 -8.01
N SER A 140 -4.47 -10.77 -7.87
CA SER A 140 -5.57 -10.64 -8.84
C SER A 140 -6.53 -9.52 -8.41
N PRO A 141 -6.97 -8.61 -9.29
CA PRO A 141 -7.87 -7.50 -8.94
C PRO A 141 -9.20 -7.94 -8.29
N ARG A 142 -9.68 -9.16 -8.60
CA ARG A 142 -10.89 -9.73 -8.00
C ARG A 142 -10.77 -9.98 -6.50
N MET A 143 -9.55 -10.07 -5.98
CA MET A 143 -9.28 -10.38 -4.57
C MET A 143 -9.68 -9.24 -3.64
N HIS A 144 -9.48 -7.98 -4.06
CA HIS A 144 -9.79 -6.81 -3.23
C HIS A 144 -11.27 -6.69 -2.85
N VAL A 145 -12.17 -7.14 -3.72
CA VAL A 145 -13.62 -7.02 -3.52
C VAL A 145 -14.11 -8.01 -2.45
N LEU A 146 -13.61 -9.25 -2.49
CA LEU A 146 -14.01 -10.31 -1.56
C LEU A 146 -13.52 -10.08 -0.12
N TYR A 147 -12.42 -9.33 0.07
CA TYR A 147 -11.90 -9.01 1.39
C TYR A 147 -12.78 -8.03 2.17
N VAL A 148 -13.38 -7.08 1.46
CA VAL A 148 -14.22 -6.03 2.06
C VAL A 148 -15.51 -6.64 2.60
N GLU A 149 -16.10 -7.63 1.93
CA GLU A 149 -17.36 -8.24 2.35
C GLU A 149 -17.29 -8.93 3.72
N ASN A 150 -16.25 -9.74 3.98
CA ASN A 150 -16.08 -10.42 5.26
C ASN A 150 -15.87 -9.46 6.43
N VAL A 151 -15.12 -8.39 6.20
CA VAL A 151 -14.91 -7.31 7.18
C VAL A 151 -16.23 -6.59 7.48
N LEU A 152 -16.94 -6.19 6.44
CA LEU A 152 -18.20 -5.46 6.58
C LEU A 152 -19.25 -6.32 7.31
N LEU A 153 -19.28 -7.63 7.07
CA LEU A 153 -20.16 -8.56 7.77
C LEU A 153 -19.82 -8.67 9.27
N LYS A 154 -18.53 -8.67 9.64
CA LYS A 154 -18.12 -8.66 11.06
C LYS A 154 -18.46 -7.33 11.73
N TRP A 155 -18.18 -6.21 11.06
CA TRP A 155 -18.51 -4.86 11.54
C TRP A 155 -20.02 -4.67 11.75
N ALA A 156 -20.84 -5.03 10.76
CA ALA A 156 -22.30 -4.88 10.81
C ALA A 156 -22.96 -5.71 11.92
N LYS A 157 -22.34 -6.83 12.30
CA LYS A 157 -22.84 -7.71 13.36
C LYS A 157 -22.32 -7.35 14.76
N GLY A 158 -21.55 -6.26 14.90
CA GLY A 158 -21.00 -5.82 16.18
C GLY A 158 -19.90 -6.73 16.75
N PHE A 159 -19.45 -7.74 16.01
CA PHE A 159 -18.36 -8.61 16.44
C PHE A 159 -17.03 -7.86 16.35
N ALA A 160 -16.17 -8.08 17.34
CA ALA A 160 -14.76 -7.74 17.19
C ALA A 160 -14.22 -8.45 15.96
N ILE A 161 -13.44 -7.74 15.13
CA ILE A 161 -12.67 -8.39 14.08
C ILE A 161 -11.73 -9.35 14.80
N GLU A 162 -12.01 -10.65 14.70
CA GLU A 162 -11.22 -11.67 15.42
C GLU A 162 -9.75 -11.53 15.04
N VAL A 163 -8.96 -11.18 16.07
CA VAL A 163 -7.52 -11.09 16.03
C VAL A 163 -7.00 -12.51 16.25
N TYR A 164 -6.53 -13.15 15.18
CA TYR A 164 -5.70 -14.36 15.27
C TYR A 164 -4.23 -13.97 15.47
#